data_AF-A0A3Q3MQQ1-F1
#
_entry.id   AF-A0A3Q3MQQ1-F1
#
_cell.length_a   1.000
_cell.length_b   1.000
_cell.length_c   1.000
_cell.angle_alpha   90.00
_cell.angle_beta   90.00
_cell.angle_gamma   90.00
#
_symmetry.space_group_name_H-M   'P 1'
#
loop_
_entity.id
_entity.type
_entity.pdbx_description
1 polymer ?
#
loop_
_entity_poly.entity_id
_entity_poly.type
_entity_poly.pdbx_seq_one_letter_code
_entity_poly.pdbx_strand_id
1 'polypeptide(L)'
;MISHNPQVFKVNTLCCLLVYLHSILKNHTAHACEGDTLIIECPSRTSVAVLSAFYGRRVPNQHLCPSENTNTTVEEDTECTSPVVMEVYKSCQEQRSCHIPVFSAVFGQDPCPLTRKYLLVYYKCRPGRPVRKKLERTVQGVRVVL
;
A
#
# COMPACT_ATOMS: atom_id res chain seq x y z
N MET A 1 12.30 23.45 -28.64
CA MET A 1 10.86 23.69 -28.46
C MET A 1 10.16 22.36 -28.69
N ILE A 2 9.87 21.60 -27.64
CA ILE A 2 9.21 20.29 -27.75
C ILE A 2 7.71 20.54 -27.88
N SER A 3 7.15 20.15 -29.01
CA SER A 3 5.73 20.24 -29.32
C SER A 3 4.95 19.27 -28.44
N HIS A 4 4.07 19.80 -27.59
CA HIS A 4 3.04 19.03 -26.89
C HIS A 4 2.01 18.54 -27.93
N ASN A 5 2.02 17.24 -28.21
CA ASN A 5 1.03 16.59 -29.06
C ASN A 5 -0.27 16.34 -28.26
N PRO A 6 -1.42 16.95 -28.63
CA PRO A 6 -2.65 16.95 -27.84
C PRO A 6 -3.51 15.68 -28.01
N GLN A 7 -2.94 14.56 -28.44
CA GLN A 7 -3.66 13.28 -28.56
C GLN A 7 -3.73 12.53 -27.22
N VAL A 8 -4.19 13.20 -26.16
CA VAL A 8 -4.63 12.51 -24.94
C VAL A 8 -5.98 11.86 -25.26
N PHE A 9 -5.88 10.63 -25.77
CA PHE A 9 -6.88 9.57 -25.82
C PHE A 9 -8.29 9.95 -25.34
N LYS A 10 -9.25 10.07 -26.27
CA LYS A 10 -10.68 9.90 -25.96
C LYS A 10 -10.93 8.44 -25.59
N VAL A 11 -10.65 8.07 -24.34
CA VAL A 11 -10.93 6.73 -23.81
C VAL A 11 -12.46 6.56 -23.75
N ASN A 12 -13.00 5.65 -24.55
CA ASN A 12 -14.44 5.33 -24.59
C ASN A 12 -14.94 4.89 -23.20
N THR A 13 -16.14 5.29 -22.80
CA THR A 13 -16.79 4.93 -21.52
C THR A 13 -16.80 3.43 -21.26
N LEU A 14 -17.01 2.60 -22.29
CA LEU A 14 -16.95 1.14 -22.17
C LEU A 14 -15.54 0.65 -21.79
N CYS A 15 -14.49 1.26 -22.34
CA CYS A 15 -13.11 0.95 -22.00
C CYS A 15 -12.79 1.34 -20.54
N CYS A 16 -13.24 2.51 -20.09
CA CYS A 16 -13.10 2.95 -18.71
C CYS A 16 -13.76 1.96 -17.72
N LEU A 17 -14.96 1.46 -18.03
CA LEU A 17 -15.66 0.49 -17.19
C LEU A 17 -14.95 -0.86 -17.12
N LEU A 18 -14.42 -1.34 -18.27
CA LEU A 18 -13.64 -2.58 -18.32
C LEU A 18 -12.34 -2.46 -17.51
N VAL A 19 -11.60 -1.36 -17.65
CA VAL A 19 -10.37 -1.09 -16.88
C VAL A 19 -10.67 -0.99 -15.38
N TYR A 20 -11.76 -0.30 -15.01
CA TYR A 20 -12.20 -0.18 -13.63
C TYR A 20 -12.54 -1.55 -13.02
N LEU A 21 -13.32 -2.37 -13.73
CA LEU A 21 -13.70 -3.70 -13.26
C LEU A 21 -12.47 -4.61 -13.11
N HIS A 22 -11.55 -4.57 -14.08
CA HIS A 22 -10.32 -5.33 -14.02
C HIS A 22 -9.43 -4.92 -12.83
N SER A 23 -9.40 -3.62 -12.50
CA SER A 23 -8.65 -3.11 -11.33
C SER A 23 -9.22 -3.57 -9.98
N ILE A 24 -10.54 -3.80 -9.90
CA ILE A 24 -11.22 -4.20 -8.65
C ILE A 24 -11.17 -5.71 -8.42
N LEU A 25 -11.25 -6.49 -9.49
CA LEU A 25 -11.27 -7.95 -9.41
C LEU A 25 -9.88 -8.56 -9.27
N LYS A 26 -8.83 -7.83 -9.65
CA LYS A 26 -7.46 -8.29 -9.60
C LYS A 26 -6.85 -8.12 -8.21
N ASN A 27 -6.08 -9.11 -7.78
CA ASN A 27 -5.17 -8.99 -6.65
C ASN A 27 -3.90 -8.24 -7.08
N HIS A 28 -3.50 -7.27 -6.27
CA HIS A 28 -2.32 -6.46 -6.48
C HIS A 28 -1.24 -6.83 -5.48
N THR A 29 0.00 -6.64 -5.90
CA THR A 29 1.18 -6.83 -5.08
C THR A 29 2.01 -5.56 -5.18
N ALA A 30 2.33 -4.96 -4.05
CA ALA A 30 3.19 -3.78 -3.98
C ALA A 30 4.34 -4.05 -3.01
N HIS A 31 5.52 -3.49 -3.32
CA HIS A 31 6.70 -3.60 -2.46
C HIS A 31 7.46 -2.28 -2.40
N ALA A 32 8.21 -2.11 -1.32
CA ALA A 32 9.23 -1.07 -1.21
C ALA A 32 10.39 -1.58 -0.33
N CYS A 33 11.58 -1.06 -0.60
CA CYS A 33 12.78 -1.46 0.11
C CYS A 33 12.86 -0.77 1.48
N GLU A 34 13.64 -1.35 2.38
CA GLU A 34 14.01 -0.68 3.63
C GLU A 34 14.66 0.68 3.35
N GLY A 35 14.13 1.72 3.99
CA GLY A 35 14.47 3.13 3.74
C GLY A 35 13.43 3.90 2.90
N ASP A 36 12.60 3.20 2.13
CA ASP A 36 11.63 3.81 1.23
C ASP A 36 10.23 3.95 1.87
N THR A 37 9.32 4.61 1.15
CA THR A 37 7.89 4.66 1.51
C THR A 37 7.08 3.93 0.45
N LEU A 38 6.32 2.91 0.86
CA LEU A 38 5.36 2.24 -0.02
C LEU A 38 4.09 3.07 -0.13
N ILE A 39 3.67 3.36 -1.36
CA ILE A 39 2.41 4.07 -1.65
C ILE A 39 1.45 3.09 -2.31
N ILE A 40 0.28 2.90 -1.73
CA ILE A 40 -0.81 2.10 -2.30
C ILE A 40 -1.98 3.04 -2.56
N GLU A 41 -2.43 3.11 -3.82
CA GLU A 41 -3.62 3.86 -4.19
C GLU A 41 -4.61 2.99 -4.96
N CYS A 42 -5.88 3.09 -4.57
CA CYS A 42 -7.00 2.46 -5.24
C CYS A 42 -7.81 3.49 -6.06
N PRO A 43 -8.47 3.05 -7.15
CA PRO A 43 -9.33 3.91 -7.96
C PRO A 43 -10.44 4.60 -7.15
N SER A 44 -10.98 5.68 -7.68
CA SER A 44 -12.11 6.40 -7.09
C SER A 44 -13.25 5.48 -6.65
N ARG A 45 -13.84 5.75 -5.49
CA ARG A 45 -14.95 4.98 -4.88
C ARG A 45 -14.58 3.55 -4.47
N THR A 46 -13.30 3.20 -4.47
CA THR A 46 -12.79 1.94 -3.93
C THR A 46 -11.85 2.21 -2.76
N SER A 47 -11.54 1.17 -2.01
CA SER A 47 -10.69 1.19 -0.82
C SER A 47 -9.81 -0.04 -0.80
N VAL A 48 -8.63 0.09 -0.20
CA VAL A 48 -7.68 -1.00 -0.03
C VAL A 48 -8.28 -2.03 0.93
N ALA A 49 -8.21 -3.29 0.53
CA ALA A 49 -8.44 -4.45 1.38
C ALA A 49 -7.13 -5.24 1.46
N VAL A 50 -6.49 -5.19 2.62
CA VAL A 50 -5.22 -5.90 2.86
C VAL A 50 -5.52 -7.40 2.92
N LEU A 51 -4.78 -8.21 2.14
CA LEU A 51 -4.88 -9.67 2.13
C LEU A 51 -3.79 -10.29 3.01
N SER A 52 -2.55 -9.85 2.80
CA SER A 52 -1.41 -10.24 3.62
C SER A 52 -0.27 -9.23 3.43
N ALA A 53 0.67 -9.21 4.37
CA ALA A 53 1.86 -8.41 4.29
C ALA A 53 2.98 -9.10 5.06
N PHE A 54 4.20 -9.01 4.53
CA PHE A 54 5.40 -9.45 5.22
C PHE A 54 6.50 -8.41 5.08
N TYR A 55 7.36 -8.38 6.09
CA TYR A 55 8.57 -7.58 6.11
C TYR A 55 9.76 -8.50 6.35
N GLY A 56 10.79 -8.41 5.52
CA GLY A 56 11.91 -9.32 5.58
C GLY A 56 12.61 -9.45 4.23
N ARG A 57 13.26 -10.58 3.99
CA ARG A 57 13.85 -10.94 2.69
C ARG A 57 13.53 -12.40 2.37
N ARG A 58 13.02 -12.64 1.17
CA ARG A 58 12.77 -14.00 0.62
C ARG A 58 13.53 -14.28 -0.68
N VAL A 59 14.09 -13.23 -1.29
CA VAL A 59 14.83 -13.32 -2.53
C VAL A 59 16.18 -12.62 -2.39
N PRO A 60 17.23 -13.10 -3.07
CA PRO A 60 18.53 -12.45 -3.09
C PRO A 60 18.46 -10.96 -3.50
N ASN A 61 19.38 -10.13 -3.02
CA ASN A 61 19.46 -8.70 -3.34
C ASN A 61 19.46 -8.39 -4.84
N GLN A 62 20.05 -9.28 -5.64
CA GLN A 62 20.19 -9.14 -7.09
C GLN A 62 18.84 -9.06 -7.80
N HIS A 63 17.81 -9.65 -7.20
CA HIS A 63 16.47 -9.69 -7.76
C HIS A 63 15.52 -8.63 -7.19
N LEU A 64 15.73 -8.22 -5.93
CA LEU A 64 14.88 -7.23 -5.28
C LEU A 64 15.64 -6.43 -4.23
N CYS A 65 15.52 -5.10 -4.33
CA CYS A 65 16.23 -4.14 -3.49
C CYS A 65 17.76 -4.34 -3.54
N PRO A 66 18.39 -4.17 -4.73
CA PRO A 66 19.82 -4.34 -4.88
C PRO A 66 20.57 -3.32 -4.04
N SER A 67 21.66 -3.76 -3.43
CA SER A 67 22.58 -2.88 -2.70
C SER A 67 23.53 -2.21 -3.69
N GLU A 68 23.85 -0.93 -3.49
CA GLU A 68 24.80 -0.21 -4.37
C GLU A 68 26.25 -0.74 -4.23
N ASN A 69 26.54 -1.36 -3.09
CA ASN A 69 27.82 -1.94 -2.72
C ASN A 69 27.86 -3.45 -3.01
N THR A 70 28.18 -3.80 -4.26
CA THR A 70 28.37 -5.19 -4.75
C THR A 70 29.53 -5.95 -4.11
N ASN A 71 30.40 -5.27 -3.35
CA ASN A 71 31.57 -5.85 -2.68
C ASN A 71 31.26 -6.49 -1.33
N THR A 72 30.01 -6.41 -0.86
CA THR A 72 29.60 -6.97 0.42
C THR A 72 28.89 -8.30 0.15
N THR A 73 29.64 -9.39 0.14
CA THR A 73 29.10 -10.74 0.29
C THR A 73 28.61 -10.91 1.72
N VAL A 74 27.58 -10.15 2.11
CA VAL A 74 26.89 -10.41 3.37
C VAL A 74 26.10 -11.68 3.13
N GLU A 75 26.26 -12.68 3.99
CA GLU A 75 25.41 -13.86 3.98
C GLU A 75 23.95 -13.40 4.14
N GLU A 76 23.20 -13.43 3.04
CA GLU A 76 21.83 -12.95 3.03
C GLU A 76 20.94 -14.03 3.62
N ASP A 77 20.34 -13.75 4.76
CA ASP A 77 19.31 -14.61 5.29
C ASP A 77 18.00 -14.41 4.48
N THR A 78 17.75 -15.32 3.54
CA THR A 78 16.51 -15.38 2.75
C THR A 78 15.35 -16.05 3.48
N GLU A 79 15.56 -16.56 4.70
CA GLU A 79 14.50 -17.12 5.55
C GLU A 79 13.97 -16.08 6.55
N CYS A 80 14.62 -14.93 6.64
CA CYS A 80 14.20 -13.82 7.47
C CYS A 80 12.88 -13.20 7.02
N THR A 81 11.77 -13.60 7.65
CA THR A 81 10.44 -13.06 7.37
C THR A 81 9.65 -12.83 8.64
N SER A 82 9.01 -11.67 8.74
CA SER A 82 8.09 -11.30 9.82
C SER A 82 6.71 -10.96 9.25
N PRO A 83 5.62 -11.52 9.79
CA PRO A 83 4.27 -11.13 9.40
C PRO A 83 3.95 -9.73 9.98
N VAL A 84 3.65 -8.78 9.09
CA VAL A 84 3.36 -7.37 9.46
C VAL A 84 1.96 -6.93 9.01
N VAL A 85 1.07 -7.91 8.87
CA VAL A 85 -0.29 -7.71 8.37
C VAL A 85 -1.03 -6.67 9.19
N MET A 86 -0.87 -6.66 10.52
CA MET A 86 -1.63 -5.78 11.42
C MET A 86 -1.23 -4.31 11.28
N GLU A 87 0.06 -4.02 11.15
CA GLU A 87 0.61 -2.67 10.98
C GLU A 87 0.16 -2.08 9.64
N VAL A 88 0.23 -2.89 8.57
CA VAL A 88 -0.26 -2.52 7.25
C VAL A 88 -1.78 -2.36 7.25
N TYR A 89 -2.50 -3.25 7.93
CA TYR A 89 -3.96 -3.18 8.05
C TYR A 89 -4.41 -1.88 8.72
N LYS A 90 -3.81 -1.50 9.85
CA LYS A 90 -4.13 -0.25 10.55
C LYS A 90 -3.92 0.99 9.66
N SER A 91 -2.92 0.94 8.79
CA SER A 91 -2.53 2.09 7.96
C SER A 91 -3.34 2.18 6.66
N CYS A 92 -3.71 1.05 6.07
CA CYS A 92 -4.25 0.99 4.71
C CYS A 92 -5.68 0.50 4.61
N GLN A 93 -6.16 -0.33 5.55
CA GLN A 93 -7.48 -0.91 5.43
C GLN A 93 -8.56 0.17 5.31
N GLU A 94 -9.46 0.01 4.34
CA GLU A 94 -10.58 0.94 4.09
C GLU A 94 -10.17 2.34 3.63
N GLN A 95 -8.88 2.62 3.49
CA GLN A 95 -8.37 3.85 2.91
C GLN A 95 -8.29 3.72 1.39
N ARG A 96 -8.50 4.83 0.69
CA ARG A 96 -8.29 4.88 -0.76
C ARG A 96 -6.80 4.95 -1.11
N SER A 97 -6.04 5.71 -0.33
CA SER A 97 -4.61 5.87 -0.46
C SER A 97 -3.96 5.75 0.92
N CYS A 98 -2.82 5.06 1.00
CA CYS A 98 -2.03 4.95 2.21
C CYS A 98 -0.53 4.98 1.88
N HIS A 99 0.25 5.49 2.84
CA HIS A 99 1.69 5.66 2.75
C HIS A 99 2.33 4.92 3.93
N ILE A 100 3.19 3.95 3.64
CA ILE A 100 3.79 3.08 4.65
C ILE A 100 5.31 3.29 4.62
N PRO A 101 5.90 3.97 5.62
CA PRO A 101 7.34 4.09 5.72
C PRO A 101 7.94 2.70 6.06
N VAL A 102 8.92 2.24 5.29
CA VAL A 102 9.50 0.90 5.41
C VAL A 102 10.77 0.96 6.26
N PHE A 103 10.57 0.91 7.58
CA PHE A 103 11.66 0.86 8.56
C PHE A 103 11.37 -0.19 9.62
N SER A 104 12.41 -0.85 10.13
CA SER A 104 12.29 -1.86 11.19
C SER A 104 11.49 -1.36 12.41
N ALA A 105 11.69 -0.09 12.81
CA ALA A 105 10.97 0.54 13.92
C ALA A 105 9.43 0.56 13.76
N VAL A 106 8.91 0.53 12.53
CA VAL A 106 7.47 0.51 12.24
C VAL A 106 6.88 -0.89 12.48
N PHE A 107 7.70 -1.92 12.30
CA PHE A 107 7.29 -3.33 12.32
C PHE A 107 7.74 -4.09 13.57
N GLY A 108 8.49 -3.44 14.46
CA GLY A 108 8.92 -3.98 15.75
C GLY A 108 10.33 -4.56 15.75
N GLN A 109 10.52 -5.72 16.39
CA GLN A 109 11.82 -6.37 16.51
C GLN A 109 12.30 -6.83 15.12
N ASP A 110 13.52 -6.47 14.76
CA ASP A 110 14.14 -6.87 13.49
C ASP A 110 14.72 -8.30 13.59
N PRO A 111 14.17 -9.29 12.86
CA PRO A 111 14.69 -10.65 12.87
C PRO A 111 16.05 -10.81 12.16
N CYS A 112 16.45 -9.86 11.30
CA CYS A 112 17.74 -9.90 10.60
C CYS A 112 18.28 -8.48 10.37
N PRO A 113 19.02 -7.91 11.35
CA PRO A 113 19.54 -6.54 11.26
C PRO A 113 20.65 -6.36 10.21
N LEU A 114 21.29 -7.45 9.76
CA LEU A 114 22.36 -7.41 8.74
C LEU A 114 21.84 -7.56 7.31
N THR A 115 20.57 -7.90 7.13
CA THR A 115 19.95 -8.11 5.83
C THR A 115 19.11 -6.89 5.46
N ARG A 116 19.34 -6.31 4.28
CA ARG A 116 18.47 -5.24 3.77
C ARG A 116 17.09 -5.81 3.46
N LYS A 117 16.04 -5.37 4.14
CA LYS A 117 14.70 -5.95 4.01
C LYS A 117 13.85 -5.23 2.97
N TYR A 118 12.69 -5.79 2.68
CA TYR A 118 11.63 -5.13 1.92
C TYR A 118 10.27 -5.47 2.52
N LEU A 119 9.33 -4.54 2.38
CA LEU A 119 7.92 -4.78 2.67
C LEU A 119 7.27 -5.32 1.39
N LEU A 120 6.52 -6.42 1.50
CA LEU A 120 5.65 -6.91 0.43
C LEU A 120 4.20 -6.94 0.94
N VAL A 121 3.31 -6.27 0.22
CA VAL A 121 1.88 -6.19 0.55
C VAL A 121 1.07 -6.77 -0.58
N TYR A 122 0.22 -7.74 -0.25
CA TYR A 122 -0.81 -8.27 -1.12
C TYR A 122 -2.14 -7.64 -0.74
N TYR A 123 -2.81 -7.02 -1.71
CA TYR A 123 -4.05 -6.28 -1.48
C TYR A 123 -4.99 -6.36 -2.67
N LYS A 124 -6.23 -5.93 -2.46
CA LYS A 124 -7.20 -5.69 -3.53
C LYS A 124 -7.93 -4.37 -3.32
N CYS A 125 -8.40 -3.77 -4.40
CA CYS A 125 -9.27 -2.60 -4.31
C CYS A 125 -10.73 -3.06 -4.31
N ARG A 126 -11.43 -2.90 -3.18
CA ARG A 126 -12.86 -3.23 -3.10
C ARG A 126 -13.69 -1.95 -3.17
N PRO A 127 -14.90 -1.98 -3.75
CA PRO A 127 -15.84 -0.87 -3.64
C PRO A 127 -15.98 -0.47 -2.17
N GLY A 128 -15.73 0.81 -1.88
CA GLY A 128 -15.91 1.32 -0.53
C GLY A 128 -17.37 1.12 -0.14
N ARG A 129 -17.65 0.79 1.13
CA ARG A 129 -19.02 0.88 1.60
C ARG A 129 -19.47 2.32 1.36
N PRO A 130 -20.68 2.57 0.81
CA PRO A 130 -21.20 3.92 0.78
C PRO A 130 -21.17 4.40 2.23
N VAL A 131 -20.29 5.37 2.50
CA VAL A 131 -20.29 6.08 3.77
C VAL A 131 -21.71 6.62 3.87
N ARG A 132 -22.54 6.01 4.72
CA ARG A 132 -23.67 6.73 5.27
C ARG A 132 -22.99 7.93 5.89
N LYS A 133 -23.08 9.10 5.24
CA LYS A 133 -22.71 10.37 5.88
C LYS A 133 -23.37 10.25 7.24
N LYS A 134 -22.58 10.15 8.31
CA LYS A 134 -23.15 10.33 9.62
C LYS A 134 -23.72 11.73 9.51
N LEU A 135 -25.04 11.84 9.42
CA LEU A 135 -25.72 13.11 9.53
C LEU A 135 -25.20 13.64 10.86
N GLU A 136 -24.29 14.62 10.81
CA GLU A 136 -23.94 15.41 11.97
C GLU A 136 -25.26 15.99 12.46
N ARG A 137 -25.88 15.32 13.42
CA ARG A 137 -26.91 15.94 14.22
C ARG A 137 -26.15 16.91 15.10
N THR A 138 -26.03 18.15 14.65
CA THR A 138 -25.89 19.29 15.54
C THR A 138 -27.04 19.19 16.53
N VAL A 139 -26.78 18.64 17.72
CA VAL A 139 -27.74 18.70 18.82
C VAL A 139 -27.80 20.15 19.23
N GLN A 140 -28.91 20.76 18.83
CA GLN A 140 -29.32 22.12 19.14
C GLN A 140 -29.17 22.39 20.64
N GLY A 141 -28.54 23.52 20.97
CA GLY A 141 -28.39 23.97 22.35
C GLY A 141 -29.73 24.03 23.08
N VAL A 142 -29.81 23.34 24.20
CA VAL A 142 -30.81 23.57 25.25
C VAL A 142 -30.10 23.40 26.59
N ARG A 143 -30.02 24.50 27.36
CA ARG A 143 -29.69 24.45 28.79
C ARG A 143 -30.81 23.71 29.50
N VAL A 144 -30.49 22.67 30.26
CA VAL A 144 -31.39 22.17 31.31
C VAL A 144 -30.93 22.81 32.61
N VAL A 145 -31.68 23.82 33.06
CA VAL A 145 -31.69 24.26 34.45
C VAL A 145 -32.89 23.57 35.07
N LEU A 146 -32.64 22.57 35.93
CA LEU A 146 -33.54 22.11 36.97
C LEU A 146 -32.69 21.79 38.20
#